data_AF-A0A6L4ZU96-F1
#
_entry.id   AF-A0A6L4ZU96-F1
#
_cell.length_a   1.000
_cell.length_b   1.000
_cell.length_c   1.000
_cell.angle_alpha   90.00
_cell.angle_beta   90.00
_cell.angle_gamma   90.00
#
_symmetry.space_group_name_H-M   'P 1'
#
loop_
_entity.id
_entity.type
_entity.pdbx_description
1 polymer ?
#
loop_
_entity_poly.entity_id
_entity_poly.type
_entity_poly.pdbx_seq_one_letter_code
_entity_poly.pdbx_strand_id
1 'polypeptide(L)'
;ITAEKNARRDYEYEARKRLYEKCEPLLFILNESAESAFDRITSLARTAREGNLTEDGWLSREGYYMRSTIYILLSPLVILKLMQKELTLIDLVLDPRIDVQYTIGKLIYNSLTSDFEFAQLEPSLKYKPIYEKDDEGKKRISNPQIYCKQGIPKGWLDNALQSMIVSESNKGDRCMSFGEFEQAYENEKSQLRKHFWVIKELFFLFHPESRPIFWRILATQAYSYKLLVSMRTLNFDNEACTWKTELTKINLMTVVLPNLYWHSDASQSGNFSKELSTIANLYLEKELYSKLGIKVK
;
A
#
# COMPACT_ATOMS: atom_id res chain seq x y z
N ILE A 1 37.59 22.47 -17.84
CA ILE A 1 36.77 21.43 -17.18
C ILE A 1 37.69 20.21 -17.02
N THR A 2 37.87 19.69 -15.80
CA THR A 2 38.82 18.60 -15.51
C THR A 2 38.29 17.25 -16.00
N ALA A 3 39.17 16.30 -16.33
CA ALA A 3 38.80 14.96 -16.81
C ALA A 3 37.84 14.23 -15.86
N GLU A 4 38.02 14.42 -14.55
CA GLU A 4 37.14 13.91 -13.50
C GLU A 4 35.70 14.45 -13.59
N LYS A 5 35.53 15.76 -13.88
CA LYS A 5 34.21 16.36 -14.06
C LYS A 5 33.49 15.82 -15.30
N ASN A 6 34.24 15.53 -16.37
CA ASN A 6 33.67 14.91 -17.57
C ASN A 6 33.26 13.46 -17.29
N ALA A 7 34.14 12.66 -16.67
CA ALA A 7 33.85 11.28 -16.33
C ALA A 7 32.62 11.14 -15.41
N ARG A 8 32.49 12.03 -14.42
CA ARG A 8 31.30 12.07 -13.54
C ARG A 8 30.03 12.40 -14.31
N ARG A 9 30.07 13.41 -15.18
CA ARG A 9 28.90 13.80 -15.98
C ARG A 9 28.45 12.69 -16.91
N ASP A 10 29.39 12.00 -17.55
CA ASP A 10 29.09 10.89 -18.47
C ASP A 10 28.50 9.70 -17.71
N TYR A 11 29.03 9.39 -16.52
CA TYR A 11 28.42 8.40 -15.61
C TYR A 11 26.99 8.79 -15.22
N GLU A 12 26.77 10.02 -14.73
CA GLU A 12 25.44 10.48 -14.29
C GLU A 12 24.44 10.47 -15.45
N TYR A 13 24.86 10.83 -16.66
CA TYR A 13 24.04 10.76 -17.87
C TYR A 13 23.61 9.32 -18.18
N GLU A 14 24.56 8.38 -18.27
CA GLU A 14 24.26 6.97 -18.57
C GLU A 14 23.46 6.28 -17.46
N ALA A 15 23.66 6.67 -16.21
CA ALA A 15 22.91 6.15 -15.08
C ALA A 15 21.46 6.67 -15.08
N ARG A 16 21.23 7.96 -15.36
CA ARG A 16 19.88 8.53 -15.52
C ARG A 16 19.14 7.93 -16.71
N LYS A 17 19.83 7.76 -17.84
CA LYS A 17 19.25 7.11 -19.03
C LYS A 17 18.73 5.71 -18.69
N ARG A 18 19.56 4.88 -18.04
CA ARG A 18 19.15 3.55 -17.56
C ARG A 18 18.00 3.62 -16.56
N LEU A 19 18.04 4.59 -15.64
CA LEU A 19 16.97 4.80 -14.67
C LEU A 19 15.63 5.06 -15.37
N TYR A 20 15.60 5.94 -16.37
CA TYR A 20 14.37 6.24 -17.10
C TYR A 20 13.90 5.06 -17.95
N GLU A 21 14.80 4.43 -18.70
CA GLU A 21 14.47 3.27 -19.53
C GLU A 21 13.85 2.12 -18.73
N LYS A 22 14.29 1.92 -17.48
CA LYS A 22 13.83 0.81 -16.63
C LYS A 22 12.68 1.19 -15.70
N CYS A 23 12.74 2.36 -15.07
CA CYS A 23 11.83 2.72 -13.98
C CYS A 23 10.63 3.55 -14.44
N GLU A 24 10.72 4.39 -15.47
CA GLU A 24 9.56 5.21 -15.87
C GLU A 24 8.34 4.37 -16.30
N PRO A 25 8.48 3.30 -17.10
CA PRO A 25 7.33 2.46 -17.43
C PRO A 25 6.70 1.82 -16.19
N LEU A 26 7.52 1.37 -15.25
CA LEU A 26 7.05 0.78 -14.00
C LEU A 26 6.38 1.83 -13.10
N LEU A 27 6.92 3.04 -13.03
CA LEU A 27 6.32 4.16 -12.28
C LEU A 27 4.98 4.56 -12.86
N PHE A 28 4.83 4.59 -14.18
CA PHE A 28 3.55 4.83 -14.81
C PHE A 28 2.51 3.79 -14.35
N ILE A 29 2.85 2.49 -14.47
CA ILE A 29 1.95 1.40 -14.07
C ILE A 29 1.68 1.43 -12.55
N LEU A 30 2.68 1.77 -11.74
CA LEU A 30 2.56 1.92 -10.30
C LEU A 30 1.53 2.99 -9.94
N ASN A 31 1.56 4.14 -10.62
CA ASN A 31 0.61 5.22 -10.39
C ASN A 31 -0.83 4.83 -10.77
N GLU A 32 -1.03 4.23 -11.94
CA GLU A 32 -2.36 3.75 -12.37
C GLU A 32 -2.92 2.68 -11.41
N SER A 33 -2.05 1.78 -10.96
CA SER A 33 -2.41 0.75 -9.99
C SER A 33 -2.71 1.36 -8.61
N ALA A 34 -1.98 2.40 -8.21
CA ALA A 34 -2.18 3.11 -6.95
C ALA A 34 -3.52 3.87 -6.94
N GLU A 35 -3.89 4.50 -8.06
CA GLU A 35 -5.21 5.13 -8.21
C GLU A 35 -6.34 4.10 -8.08
N SER A 36 -6.22 2.96 -8.77
CA SER A 36 -7.16 1.85 -8.65
C SER A 36 -7.27 1.32 -7.20
N ALA A 37 -6.14 1.22 -6.50
CA ALA A 37 -6.09 0.79 -5.10
C ALA A 37 -6.74 1.81 -4.16
N PHE A 38 -6.50 3.10 -4.36
CA PHE A 38 -7.16 4.18 -3.63
C PHE A 38 -8.68 4.11 -3.79
N ASP A 39 -9.17 3.97 -5.03
CA ASP A 39 -10.60 3.86 -5.32
C ASP A 39 -11.21 2.61 -4.69
N ARG A 40 -10.48 1.49 -4.67
CA ARG A 40 -10.92 0.25 -4.01
C ARG A 40 -11.08 0.45 -2.50
N ILE A 41 -10.16 1.13 -1.83
CA ILE A 41 -10.26 1.40 -0.39
C ILE A 41 -11.44 2.33 -0.08
N THR A 42 -11.66 3.35 -0.91
CA THR A 42 -12.84 4.23 -0.82
C THR A 42 -14.14 3.44 -1.02
N SER A 43 -14.15 2.52 -2.00
CA SER A 43 -15.29 1.63 -2.23
C SER A 43 -15.57 0.74 -1.02
N LEU A 44 -14.53 0.19 -0.38
CA LEU A 44 -14.68 -0.59 0.86
C LEU A 44 -15.29 0.24 2.01
N ALA A 45 -14.83 1.47 2.21
CA ALA A 45 -15.43 2.37 3.22
C ALA A 45 -16.90 2.63 2.95
N ARG A 46 -17.27 2.88 1.69
CA ARG A 46 -18.66 3.07 1.28
C ARG A 46 -19.48 1.79 1.48
N THR A 47 -18.98 0.63 1.05
CA THR A 47 -19.65 -0.67 1.23
C THR A 47 -19.85 -1.02 2.71
N ALA A 48 -18.89 -0.68 3.58
CA ALA A 48 -19.05 -0.79 5.03
C ALA A 48 -20.20 0.10 5.54
N ARG A 49 -20.24 1.36 5.11
CA ARG A 49 -21.28 2.34 5.48
C ARG A 49 -22.69 1.91 5.08
N GLU A 50 -22.81 1.24 3.94
CA GLU A 50 -24.06 0.71 3.42
C GLU A 50 -24.48 -0.61 4.10
N GLY A 51 -23.69 -1.14 5.05
CA GLY A 51 -23.99 -2.42 5.72
C GLY A 51 -23.69 -3.66 4.88
N ASN A 52 -23.01 -3.49 3.74
CA ASN A 52 -22.74 -4.54 2.77
C ASN A 52 -21.46 -5.35 3.05
N LEU A 53 -20.79 -5.11 4.19
CA LEU A 53 -19.64 -5.87 4.70
C LEU A 53 -19.98 -6.71 5.95
N THR A 54 -21.25 -6.99 6.19
CA THR A 54 -21.75 -7.83 7.29
C THR A 54 -21.60 -9.33 6.97
N GLU A 55 -22.20 -10.22 7.79
CA GLU A 55 -22.04 -11.68 7.68
C GLU A 55 -22.47 -12.28 6.34
N ASP A 56 -23.41 -11.64 5.62
CA ASP A 56 -23.82 -12.01 4.25
C ASP A 56 -23.29 -11.03 3.19
N GLY A 57 -22.34 -10.18 3.57
CA GLY A 57 -21.80 -9.10 2.76
C GLY A 57 -20.86 -9.54 1.64
N TRP A 58 -20.32 -8.59 0.90
CA TRP A 58 -19.52 -8.84 -0.31
C TRP A 58 -18.16 -9.50 -0.03
N LEU A 59 -17.72 -9.50 1.23
CA LEU A 59 -16.51 -10.17 1.73
C LEU A 59 -16.81 -11.36 2.65
N SER A 60 -18.07 -11.79 2.76
CA SER A 60 -18.47 -12.98 3.54
C SER A 60 -18.08 -14.29 2.87
N ARG A 61 -17.87 -14.27 1.55
CA ARG A 61 -17.54 -15.44 0.74
C ARG A 61 -16.36 -15.14 -0.15
N GLU A 62 -15.66 -16.21 -0.50
CA GLU A 62 -14.55 -16.16 -1.44
C GLU A 62 -15.08 -16.04 -2.88
N GLY A 63 -15.58 -14.85 -3.24
CA GLY A 63 -16.13 -14.54 -4.54
C GLY A 63 -15.27 -13.57 -5.37
N TYR A 64 -15.82 -13.13 -6.50
CA TYR A 64 -15.18 -12.15 -7.39
C TYR A 64 -14.77 -10.85 -6.66
N TYR A 65 -15.64 -10.31 -5.80
CA TYR A 65 -15.36 -9.03 -5.12
C TYR A 65 -14.15 -9.13 -4.19
N MET A 66 -14.00 -10.22 -3.43
CA MET A 66 -12.83 -10.45 -2.58
C MET A 66 -11.56 -10.60 -3.42
N ARG A 67 -11.60 -11.42 -4.47
CA ARG A 67 -10.45 -11.68 -5.35
C ARG A 67 -9.97 -10.43 -6.07
N SER A 68 -10.90 -9.65 -6.63
CA SER A 68 -10.59 -8.36 -7.26
C SER A 68 -10.06 -7.33 -6.25
N THR A 69 -10.61 -7.29 -5.04
CA THR A 69 -10.11 -6.43 -3.96
C THR A 69 -8.67 -6.78 -3.61
N ILE A 70 -8.36 -8.05 -3.38
CA ILE A 70 -7.00 -8.52 -3.10
C ILE A 70 -6.04 -8.15 -4.23
N TYR A 71 -6.40 -8.48 -5.48
CA TYR A 71 -5.56 -8.18 -6.65
C TYR A 71 -5.28 -6.69 -6.80
N ILE A 72 -6.31 -5.84 -6.70
CA ILE A 72 -6.17 -4.39 -6.88
C ILE A 72 -5.28 -3.80 -5.79
N LEU A 73 -5.41 -4.25 -4.54
CA LEU A 73 -4.62 -3.71 -3.42
C LEU A 73 -3.16 -4.20 -3.42
N LEU A 74 -2.87 -5.36 -4.00
CA LEU A 74 -1.50 -5.89 -4.06
C LEU A 74 -0.76 -5.56 -5.35
N SER A 75 -1.46 -5.30 -6.46
CA SER A 75 -0.84 -4.96 -7.75
C SER A 75 0.23 -3.86 -7.64
N PRO A 76 0.00 -2.71 -6.95
CA PRO A 76 1.05 -1.70 -6.76
C PRO A 76 2.33 -2.24 -6.11
N LEU A 77 2.20 -3.20 -5.18
CA LEU A 77 3.33 -3.79 -4.48
C LEU A 77 4.11 -4.79 -5.35
N VAL A 78 3.43 -5.45 -6.30
CA VAL A 78 4.10 -6.27 -7.31
C VAL A 78 4.93 -5.38 -8.22
N ILE A 79 4.39 -4.23 -8.65
CA ILE A 79 5.13 -3.26 -9.47
C ILE A 79 6.34 -2.71 -8.70
N LEU A 80 6.18 -2.42 -7.41
CA LEU A 80 7.30 -2.03 -6.55
C LEU A 80 8.39 -3.12 -6.50
N LYS A 81 8.01 -4.41 -6.44
CA LYS A 81 8.96 -5.53 -6.49
C LYS A 81 9.71 -5.60 -7.83
N LEU A 82 9.03 -5.32 -8.94
CA LEU A 82 9.67 -5.21 -10.25
C LEU A 82 10.67 -4.06 -10.28
N MET A 83 10.29 -2.89 -9.76
CA MET A 83 11.21 -1.75 -9.63
C MET A 83 12.42 -2.10 -8.76
N GLN A 84 12.22 -2.80 -7.64
CA GLN A 84 13.30 -3.21 -6.75
C GLN A 84 14.36 -4.05 -7.47
N LYS A 85 13.95 -4.94 -8.38
CA LYS A 85 14.88 -5.75 -9.18
C LYS A 85 15.76 -4.86 -10.06
N GLU A 86 15.16 -3.90 -10.76
CA GLU A 86 15.88 -2.98 -11.65
C GLU A 86 16.78 -1.98 -10.88
N LEU A 87 16.35 -1.56 -9.70
CA LEU A 87 17.05 -0.57 -8.88
C LEU A 87 18.30 -1.09 -8.16
N THR A 88 18.51 -2.41 -8.06
CA THR A 88 19.75 -2.98 -7.48
C THR A 88 21.03 -2.50 -8.20
N LEU A 89 20.89 -1.96 -9.41
CA LEU A 89 22.00 -1.50 -10.26
C LEU A 89 22.05 0.02 -10.44
N ILE A 90 21.17 0.79 -9.77
CA ILE A 90 20.96 2.21 -10.07
C ILE A 90 20.96 3.05 -8.79
N ASP A 91 21.66 4.18 -8.83
CA ASP A 91 21.66 5.18 -7.76
C ASP A 91 20.43 6.08 -7.86
N LEU A 92 19.48 5.92 -6.94
CA LEU A 92 18.27 6.74 -6.84
C LEU A 92 18.56 8.22 -6.53
N VAL A 93 19.74 8.55 -5.98
CA VAL A 93 20.14 9.93 -5.68
C VAL A 93 20.18 10.80 -6.94
N LEU A 94 20.31 10.17 -8.12
CA LEU A 94 20.35 10.86 -9.41
C LEU A 94 19.00 11.45 -9.85
N ASP A 95 17.89 10.94 -9.31
CA ASP A 95 16.53 11.42 -9.56
C ASP A 95 15.68 11.41 -8.26
N PRO A 96 15.54 12.57 -7.60
CA PRO A 96 14.75 12.70 -6.38
C PRO A 96 13.26 12.34 -6.54
N ARG A 97 12.68 12.50 -7.73
CA ARG A 97 11.27 12.17 -7.97
C ARG A 97 11.08 10.65 -7.89
N ILE A 98 11.94 9.90 -8.56
CA ILE A 98 11.91 8.44 -8.55
C ILE A 98 12.19 7.92 -7.14
N ASP A 99 13.16 8.51 -6.43
CA ASP A 99 13.47 8.16 -5.03
C ASP A 99 12.27 8.35 -4.10
N VAL A 100 11.58 9.51 -4.19
CA VAL A 100 10.39 9.78 -3.37
C VAL A 100 9.26 8.80 -3.69
N GLN A 101 8.96 8.56 -4.97
CA GLN A 101 7.91 7.63 -5.38
C GLN A 101 8.21 6.19 -4.92
N TYR A 102 9.47 5.75 -5.06
CA TYR A 102 9.93 4.46 -4.56
C TYR A 102 9.84 4.37 -3.03
N THR A 103 10.21 5.44 -2.33
CA THR A 103 10.12 5.51 -0.87
C THR A 103 8.67 5.41 -0.41
N ILE A 104 7.74 6.14 -1.03
CA ILE A 104 6.30 6.02 -0.76
C ILE A 104 5.81 4.59 -1.02
N GLY A 105 6.22 3.97 -2.14
CA GLY A 105 5.94 2.57 -2.43
C GLY A 105 6.38 1.63 -1.30
N LYS A 106 7.59 1.83 -0.77
CA LYS A 106 8.08 1.06 0.38
C LYS A 106 7.25 1.28 1.65
N LEU A 107 6.71 2.47 1.87
CA LEU A 107 5.81 2.73 3.01
C LEU A 107 4.52 1.94 2.90
N ILE A 108 3.94 1.88 1.70
CA ILE A 108 2.75 1.08 1.42
C ILE A 108 3.05 -0.40 1.69
N TYR A 109 4.18 -0.91 1.19
CA TYR A 109 4.62 -2.29 1.48
C TYR A 109 4.77 -2.54 2.99
N ASN A 110 5.53 -1.68 3.68
CA ASN A 110 5.81 -1.84 5.11
C ASN A 110 4.53 -1.77 5.95
N SER A 111 3.56 -0.94 5.56
CA SER A 111 2.32 -0.76 6.33
C SER A 111 1.55 -2.08 6.53
N LEU A 112 1.57 -2.99 5.55
CA LEU A 112 0.93 -4.32 5.67
C LEU A 112 1.60 -5.22 6.72
N THR A 113 2.85 -4.93 7.07
CA THR A 113 3.68 -5.71 7.99
C THR A 113 3.84 -5.05 9.35
N SER A 114 3.28 -3.85 9.54
CA SER A 114 3.44 -2.99 10.71
C SER A 114 2.19 -2.95 11.61
N ASP A 115 1.38 -4.00 11.63
CA ASP A 115 0.13 -4.07 12.40
C ASP A 115 0.31 -3.79 13.90
N PHE A 116 1.40 -4.27 14.50
CA PHE A 116 1.75 -3.93 15.89
C PHE A 116 2.04 -2.44 16.10
N GLU A 117 2.70 -1.79 15.15
CA GLU A 117 2.96 -0.35 15.23
C GLU A 117 1.65 0.44 15.11
N PHE A 118 0.78 0.07 14.17
CA PHE A 118 -0.54 0.69 14.01
C PHE A 118 -1.46 0.50 15.22
N ALA A 119 -1.32 -0.61 15.94
CA ALA A 119 -2.02 -0.83 17.21
C ALA A 119 -1.52 0.09 18.34
N GLN A 120 -0.25 0.50 18.31
CA GLN A 120 0.35 1.37 19.31
C GLN A 120 0.11 2.86 19.05
N LEU A 121 -0.25 3.25 17.83
CA LEU A 121 -0.60 4.64 17.52
C LEU A 121 -1.83 5.10 18.28
N GLU A 122 -1.82 6.33 18.76
CA GLU A 122 -2.92 6.90 19.53
C GLU A 122 -4.18 7.13 18.68
N PRO A 123 -5.38 6.75 19.18
CA PRO A 123 -5.62 6.05 20.43
C PRO A 123 -5.14 4.59 20.37
N SER A 124 -4.34 4.14 21.34
CA SER A 124 -3.78 2.78 21.30
C SER A 124 -4.89 1.70 21.38
N LEU A 125 -4.77 0.66 20.56
CA LEU A 125 -5.69 -0.46 20.49
C LEU A 125 -5.05 -1.71 21.08
N LYS A 126 -5.77 -2.40 21.96
CA LYS A 126 -5.32 -3.69 22.49
C LYS A 126 -5.25 -4.71 21.35
N TYR A 127 -4.04 -5.17 21.04
CA TYR A 127 -3.79 -6.12 19.96
C TYR A 127 -2.93 -7.29 20.44
N LYS A 128 -3.47 -8.51 20.34
CA LYS A 128 -2.82 -9.76 20.74
C LYS A 128 -3.24 -10.87 19.75
N PRO A 129 -2.76 -10.82 18.50
CA PRO A 129 -3.19 -11.77 17.48
C PRO A 129 -2.83 -13.20 17.88
N ILE A 130 -3.77 -14.12 17.64
CA ILE A 130 -3.61 -15.54 17.93
C ILE A 130 -3.24 -16.29 16.66
N TYR A 131 -2.17 -17.09 16.72
CA TYR A 131 -1.63 -17.81 15.57
C TYR A 131 -2.06 -19.28 15.51
N GLU A 132 -2.44 -19.88 16.64
CA GLU A 132 -2.75 -21.30 16.78
C GLU A 132 -4.25 -21.60 16.64
N LYS A 133 -4.58 -22.86 16.32
CA LYS A 133 -5.93 -23.30 15.93
C LYS A 133 -6.78 -23.85 17.08
N ASP A 134 -6.25 -23.93 18.31
CA ASP A 134 -6.92 -24.58 19.45
C ASP A 134 -8.11 -23.72 19.95
N ASP A 135 -8.63 -23.99 21.16
CA ASP A 135 -9.84 -23.38 21.82
C ASP A 135 -9.97 -21.82 21.71
N GLU A 136 -8.94 -21.17 21.21
CA GLU A 136 -8.78 -19.77 20.87
C GLU A 136 -9.55 -19.29 19.62
N GLY A 137 -10.11 -20.19 18.81
CA GLY A 137 -11.06 -19.83 17.74
C GLY A 137 -12.25 -19.01 18.27
N LYS A 138 -12.74 -19.35 19.47
CA LYS A 138 -13.83 -18.63 20.15
C LYS A 138 -13.43 -17.21 20.55
N LYS A 139 -12.17 -16.99 20.93
CA LYS A 139 -11.64 -15.65 21.26
C LYS A 139 -11.66 -14.75 20.03
N ARG A 140 -11.28 -15.28 18.86
CA ARG A 140 -11.31 -14.54 17.58
C ARG A 140 -12.73 -14.14 17.15
N ILE A 141 -13.73 -14.98 17.42
CA ILE A 141 -15.13 -14.67 17.13
C ILE A 141 -15.68 -13.63 18.12
N SER A 142 -15.40 -13.80 19.42
CA SER A 142 -15.92 -12.91 20.47
C SER A 142 -15.27 -11.53 20.50
N ASN A 143 -13.97 -11.44 20.21
CA ASN A 143 -13.19 -10.21 20.27
C ASN A 143 -12.23 -10.10 19.06
N PRO A 144 -12.80 -10.03 17.85
CA PRO A 144 -12.03 -10.01 16.60
C PRO A 144 -10.98 -8.89 16.55
N GLN A 145 -11.30 -7.72 17.08
CA GLN A 145 -10.43 -6.54 17.10
C GLN A 145 -9.13 -6.74 17.90
N ILE A 146 -9.12 -7.69 18.86
CA ILE A 146 -7.95 -8.00 19.70
C ILE A 146 -7.18 -9.19 19.14
N TYR A 147 -7.89 -10.27 18.78
CA TYR A 147 -7.27 -11.59 18.58
C TYR A 147 -7.15 -12.02 17.12
N CYS A 148 -7.89 -11.40 16.18
CA CYS A 148 -7.70 -11.70 14.77
C CYS A 148 -6.44 -11.01 14.24
N LYS A 149 -5.73 -11.69 13.34
CA LYS A 149 -4.60 -11.11 12.61
C LYS A 149 -5.09 -9.96 11.74
N GLN A 150 -4.35 -8.85 11.77
CA GLN A 150 -4.66 -7.61 11.07
C GLN A 150 -3.48 -7.06 10.27
N GLY A 151 -2.37 -7.82 10.20
CA GLY A 151 -1.23 -7.61 9.32
C GLY A 151 -0.75 -8.91 8.70
N ILE A 152 0.24 -8.80 7.81
CA ILE A 152 0.83 -9.91 7.06
C ILE A 152 2.29 -10.06 7.49
N PRO A 153 2.74 -11.25 7.95
CA PRO A 153 4.15 -11.52 8.10
C PRO A 153 4.93 -11.26 6.81
N LYS A 154 6.05 -10.55 6.91
CA LYS A 154 6.83 -10.07 5.76
C LYS A 154 7.15 -11.17 4.72
N GLY A 155 7.61 -12.34 5.17
CA GLY A 155 7.94 -13.44 4.27
C GLY A 155 6.73 -14.00 3.51
N TRP A 156 5.54 -13.97 4.13
CA TRP A 156 4.31 -14.40 3.47
C TRP A 156 3.83 -13.38 2.44
N LEU A 157 3.94 -12.09 2.76
CA LEU A 157 3.69 -11.02 1.78
C LEU A 157 4.63 -11.14 0.59
N ASP A 158 5.93 -11.34 0.81
CA ASP A 158 6.92 -11.48 -0.26
C ASP A 158 6.62 -12.66 -1.18
N ASN A 159 6.30 -13.83 -0.62
CA ASN A 159 5.96 -15.02 -1.39
C ASN A 159 4.68 -14.81 -2.23
N ALA A 160 3.68 -14.11 -1.67
CA ALA A 160 2.46 -13.78 -2.39
C ALA A 160 2.74 -12.82 -3.56
N LEU A 161 3.46 -11.72 -3.31
CA LEU A 161 3.81 -10.75 -4.34
C LEU A 161 4.65 -11.38 -5.46
N GLN A 162 5.64 -12.21 -5.11
CA GLN A 162 6.46 -12.94 -6.08
C GLN A 162 5.61 -13.87 -6.95
N SER A 163 4.58 -14.52 -6.38
CA SER A 163 3.70 -15.41 -7.14
C SER A 163 2.77 -14.68 -8.13
N MET A 164 2.65 -13.35 -8.04
CA MET A 164 1.95 -12.50 -9.01
C MET A 164 2.85 -12.00 -10.14
N ILE A 165 4.14 -12.35 -10.15
CA ILE A 165 5.07 -11.97 -11.22
C ILE A 165 5.07 -13.05 -12.30
N VAL A 166 4.85 -12.65 -13.54
CA VAL A 166 4.97 -13.50 -14.73
C VAL A 166 6.25 -13.13 -15.46
N SER A 167 7.10 -14.13 -15.72
CA SER A 167 8.27 -13.98 -16.58
C SER A 167 7.89 -14.35 -18.02
N GLU A 168 7.92 -13.38 -18.93
CA GLU A 168 7.66 -13.62 -20.35
C GLU A 168 8.99 -13.75 -21.11
N SER A 169 9.14 -14.81 -21.90
CA SER A 169 10.31 -15.00 -22.76
C SER A 169 10.48 -13.77 -23.66
N ASN A 170 11.60 -13.05 -23.49
CA ASN A 170 12.01 -11.84 -24.22
C ASN A 170 11.30 -10.52 -23.89
N LYS A 171 10.30 -10.50 -23.00
CA LYS A 171 9.58 -9.26 -22.61
C LYS A 171 9.84 -8.82 -21.17
N GLY A 172 10.56 -9.63 -20.40
CA GLY A 172 10.88 -9.36 -19.01
C GLY A 172 9.78 -9.79 -18.04
N ASP A 173 9.96 -9.43 -16.79
CA ASP A 173 9.02 -9.71 -15.72
C ASP A 173 7.91 -8.65 -15.69
N ARG A 174 6.66 -9.07 -15.52
CA ARG A 174 5.51 -8.18 -15.32
C ARG A 174 4.58 -8.67 -14.22
N CYS A 175 3.69 -7.79 -13.77
CA CYS A 175 2.56 -8.20 -12.94
C CYS A 175 1.59 -9.04 -13.79
N MET A 176 0.99 -10.08 -13.18
CA MET A 176 -0.18 -10.74 -13.71
C MET A 176 -1.28 -9.71 -14.00
N SER A 177 -2.04 -9.94 -15.08
CA SER A 177 -3.35 -9.34 -15.26
C SER A 177 -4.36 -9.96 -14.27
N PHE A 178 -5.51 -9.30 -14.09
CA PHE A 178 -6.54 -9.83 -13.19
C PHE A 178 -7.06 -11.21 -13.63
N GLY A 179 -7.22 -11.45 -14.94
CA GLY A 179 -7.67 -12.75 -15.45
C GLY A 179 -6.67 -13.89 -15.18
N GLU A 180 -5.38 -13.63 -15.34
CA GLU A 180 -4.32 -14.59 -14.98
C GLU A 180 -4.29 -14.86 -13.47
N PHE A 181 -4.42 -13.79 -12.67
CA PHE A 181 -4.52 -13.91 -11.22
C PHE A 181 -5.73 -14.76 -10.82
N GLU A 182 -6.92 -14.49 -11.37
CA GLU A 182 -8.16 -15.20 -11.01
C GLU A 182 -8.05 -16.68 -11.37
N GLN A 183 -7.57 -17.01 -12.58
CA GLN A 183 -7.35 -18.39 -13.00
C GLN A 183 -6.34 -19.11 -12.12
N ALA A 184 -5.21 -18.46 -11.78
CA ALA A 184 -4.21 -19.03 -10.89
C ALA A 184 -4.76 -19.22 -9.48
N TYR A 185 -5.58 -18.29 -8.99
CA TYR A 185 -6.17 -18.31 -7.66
C TYR A 185 -7.24 -19.39 -7.49
N GLU A 186 -8.00 -19.71 -8.55
CA GLU A 186 -8.97 -20.81 -8.56
C GLU A 186 -8.31 -22.19 -8.61
N ASN A 187 -7.12 -22.29 -9.21
CA ASN A 187 -6.38 -23.54 -9.25
C ASN A 187 -5.79 -23.89 -7.88
N GLU A 188 -6.40 -24.86 -7.18
CA GLU A 188 -5.97 -25.34 -5.86
C GLU A 188 -4.51 -25.80 -5.80
N LYS A 189 -3.93 -26.22 -6.93
CA LYS A 189 -2.54 -26.68 -7.01
C LYS A 189 -1.54 -25.56 -7.26
N SER A 190 -1.99 -24.34 -7.56
CA SER A 190 -1.10 -23.23 -7.88
C SER A 190 -0.32 -22.76 -6.65
N GLN A 191 0.89 -22.24 -6.87
CA GLN A 191 1.68 -21.62 -5.80
C GLN A 191 1.02 -20.34 -5.28
N LEU A 192 0.35 -19.61 -6.17
CA LEU A 192 -0.39 -18.41 -5.83
C LEU A 192 -1.47 -18.73 -4.78
N ARG A 193 -2.30 -19.75 -5.02
CA ARG A 193 -3.34 -20.17 -4.06
C ARG A 193 -2.79 -20.50 -2.68
N LYS A 194 -1.62 -21.17 -2.62
CA LYS A 194 -0.95 -21.52 -1.36
C LYS A 194 -0.47 -20.29 -0.58
N HIS A 195 0.16 -19.33 -1.26
CA HIS A 195 0.69 -18.13 -0.61
C HIS A 195 -0.40 -17.13 -0.20
N PHE A 196 -1.53 -17.15 -0.89
CA PHE A 196 -2.62 -16.19 -0.66
C PHE A 196 -3.57 -16.55 0.48
N TRP A 197 -3.48 -17.75 1.06
CA TRP A 197 -4.37 -18.17 2.14
C TRP A 197 -4.41 -17.15 3.29
N VAL A 198 -3.26 -16.58 3.68
CA VAL A 198 -3.18 -15.62 4.79
C VAL A 198 -3.71 -14.25 4.40
N ILE A 199 -3.43 -13.82 3.17
CA ILE A 199 -3.94 -12.56 2.65
C ILE A 199 -5.46 -12.61 2.62
N LYS A 200 -6.02 -13.74 2.17
CA LYS A 200 -7.47 -13.98 2.19
C LYS A 200 -8.05 -13.80 3.59
N GLU A 201 -7.41 -14.31 4.64
CA GLU A 201 -7.91 -14.18 6.02
C GLU A 201 -8.08 -12.73 6.49
N LEU A 202 -7.29 -11.78 5.95
CA LEU A 202 -7.46 -10.36 6.28
C LEU A 202 -8.74 -9.76 5.69
N PHE A 203 -9.12 -10.21 4.50
CA PHE A 203 -10.30 -9.71 3.79
C PHE A 203 -11.57 -10.50 4.12
N PHE A 204 -11.45 -11.75 4.54
CA PHE A 204 -12.59 -12.59 4.88
C PHE A 204 -13.35 -12.02 6.09
N LEU A 205 -14.63 -11.69 5.91
CA LEU A 205 -15.47 -11.00 6.89
C LEU A 205 -14.85 -9.70 7.42
N PHE A 206 -14.09 -9.00 6.57
CA PHE A 206 -13.49 -7.73 6.94
C PHE A 206 -14.57 -6.66 7.17
N HIS A 207 -14.49 -6.02 8.34
CA HIS A 207 -15.22 -4.79 8.66
C HIS A 207 -14.30 -3.85 9.46
N PRO A 208 -14.33 -2.53 9.25
CA PRO A 208 -13.51 -1.60 10.03
C PRO A 208 -13.68 -1.72 11.56
N GLU A 209 -14.88 -2.02 12.06
CA GLU A 209 -15.11 -2.26 13.51
C GLU A 209 -14.44 -3.53 14.02
N SER A 210 -14.50 -4.62 13.25
CA SER A 210 -13.99 -5.92 13.67
C SER A 210 -12.48 -6.07 13.38
N ARG A 211 -11.95 -5.21 12.50
CA ARG A 211 -10.54 -5.18 12.07
C ARG A 211 -10.02 -3.72 12.02
N PRO A 212 -10.03 -2.98 13.15
CA PRO A 212 -9.70 -1.55 13.16
C PRO A 212 -8.23 -1.26 12.85
N ILE A 213 -7.31 -2.16 13.18
CA ILE A 213 -5.87 -2.01 12.88
C ILE A 213 -5.64 -2.21 11.39
N PHE A 214 -6.28 -3.23 10.79
CA PHE A 214 -6.19 -3.41 9.34
C PHE A 214 -6.83 -2.23 8.60
N TRP A 215 -7.89 -1.65 9.16
CA TRP A 215 -8.46 -0.41 8.64
C TRP A 215 -7.50 0.79 8.73
N ARG A 216 -6.76 0.96 9.84
CA ARG A 216 -5.69 1.98 9.95
C ARG A 216 -4.60 1.80 8.88
N ILE A 217 -4.24 0.55 8.59
CA ILE A 217 -3.30 0.21 7.50
C ILE A 217 -3.89 0.65 6.15
N LEU A 218 -5.12 0.23 5.81
CA LEU A 218 -5.77 0.59 4.55
C LEU A 218 -5.94 2.11 4.42
N ALA A 219 -6.33 2.81 5.47
CA ALA A 219 -6.40 4.26 5.47
C ALA A 219 -5.04 4.88 5.15
N THR A 220 -3.97 4.45 5.82
CA THR A 220 -2.61 4.93 5.56
C THR A 220 -2.15 4.63 4.13
N GLN A 221 -2.52 3.48 3.58
CA GLN A 221 -2.27 3.16 2.18
C GLN A 221 -3.04 4.09 1.25
N ALA A 222 -4.31 4.40 1.51
CA ALA A 222 -5.08 5.34 0.69
C ALA A 222 -4.41 6.73 0.64
N TYR A 223 -3.92 7.23 1.78
CA TYR A 223 -3.11 8.46 1.82
C TYR A 223 -1.84 8.34 0.97
N SER A 224 -1.11 7.25 1.13
CA SER A 224 0.14 7.00 0.42
C SER A 224 -0.06 6.84 -1.09
N TYR A 225 -1.12 6.16 -1.51
CA TYR A 225 -1.49 6.02 -2.92
C TYR A 225 -1.88 7.37 -3.51
N LYS A 226 -2.68 8.18 -2.78
CA LYS A 226 -3.05 9.51 -3.28
C LYS A 226 -1.85 10.41 -3.41
N LEU A 227 -0.95 10.36 -2.43
CA LEU A 227 0.33 11.06 -2.47
C LEU A 227 1.13 10.65 -3.70
N LEU A 228 1.27 9.34 -3.95
CA LEU A 228 1.99 8.79 -5.09
C LEU A 228 1.44 9.31 -6.43
N VAL A 229 0.12 9.26 -6.62
CA VAL A 229 -0.56 9.75 -7.83
C VAL A 229 -0.33 11.26 -8.01
N SER A 230 -0.43 12.04 -6.93
CA SER A 230 -0.18 13.48 -6.96
C SER A 230 1.27 13.84 -7.33
N MET A 231 2.24 12.95 -7.11
CA MET A 231 3.63 13.17 -7.54
C MET A 231 3.77 13.29 -9.07
N ARG A 232 2.79 12.86 -9.86
CA ARG A 232 2.81 13.03 -11.33
C ARG A 232 2.68 14.49 -11.75
N THR A 233 1.96 15.29 -10.97
CA THR A 233 1.65 16.68 -11.31
C THR A 233 2.60 17.67 -10.64
N LEU A 234 3.46 17.21 -9.73
CA LEU A 234 4.43 18.06 -9.08
C LEU A 234 5.57 18.42 -10.05
N ASN A 235 5.91 19.71 -10.10
CA ASN A 235 7.06 20.19 -10.83
C ASN A 235 8.33 20.01 -9.99
N PHE A 236 9.26 19.19 -10.47
CA PHE A 236 10.56 18.94 -9.85
C PHE A 236 11.70 19.79 -10.43
N ASP A 237 11.40 20.64 -11.42
CA ASP A 237 12.41 21.44 -12.14
C ASP A 237 12.89 22.66 -11.34
N ASN A 238 12.22 23.00 -10.22
CA ASN A 238 12.62 24.06 -9.30
C ASN A 238 13.28 23.46 -8.05
N GLU A 239 14.38 24.08 -7.59
CA GLU A 239 15.26 23.76 -6.46
C GLU A 239 14.75 22.72 -5.42
N ALA A 240 15.65 21.92 -4.84
CA ALA A 240 15.35 20.83 -3.90
C ALA A 240 14.43 21.17 -2.69
N CYS A 241 14.16 22.45 -2.40
CA CYS A 241 13.20 22.90 -1.39
C CYS A 241 11.73 22.95 -1.86
N THR A 242 11.48 23.02 -3.17
CA THR A 242 10.13 23.32 -3.69
C THR A 242 9.19 22.13 -3.55
N TRP A 243 9.61 20.92 -3.94
CA TRP A 243 8.75 19.73 -3.88
C TRP A 243 8.39 19.33 -2.44
N LYS A 244 9.28 19.56 -1.46
CA LYS A 244 8.99 19.35 -0.03
C LYS A 244 7.85 20.26 0.44
N THR A 245 7.87 21.51 -0.02
CA THR A 245 6.81 22.48 0.25
C THR A 245 5.53 22.09 -0.46
N GLU A 246 5.61 21.63 -1.72
CA GLU A 246 4.43 21.15 -2.46
C GLU A 246 3.80 19.90 -1.83
N LEU A 247 4.60 18.97 -1.30
CA LEU A 247 4.09 17.82 -0.54
C LEU A 247 3.23 18.25 0.65
N THR A 248 3.64 19.30 1.38
CA THR A 248 2.85 19.84 2.49
C THR A 248 1.59 20.58 2.03
N LYS A 249 1.55 21.02 0.76
CA LYS A 249 0.36 21.67 0.16
C LYS A 249 -0.66 20.66 -0.35
N ILE A 250 -0.28 19.41 -0.58
CA ILE A 250 -1.25 18.36 -0.90
C ILE A 250 -2.12 18.18 0.34
N ASN A 251 -3.28 18.81 0.32
CA ASN A 251 -4.27 18.70 1.39
C ASN A 251 -4.94 17.33 1.28
N LEU A 252 -4.19 16.28 1.65
CA LEU A 252 -4.68 14.91 1.65
C LEU A 252 -5.91 14.76 2.55
N MET A 253 -6.03 15.60 3.58
CA MET A 253 -7.18 15.62 4.47
C MET A 253 -8.48 15.91 3.74
N THR A 254 -8.52 16.91 2.83
CA THR A 254 -9.78 17.25 2.14
C THR A 254 -10.18 16.25 1.07
N VAL A 255 -9.22 15.55 0.48
CA VAL A 255 -9.47 14.61 -0.63
C VAL A 255 -9.71 13.17 -0.15
N VAL A 256 -9.00 12.75 0.90
CA VAL A 256 -9.00 11.35 1.37
C VAL A 256 -10.04 11.13 2.46
N LEU A 257 -10.16 12.04 3.44
CA LEU A 257 -11.02 11.82 4.61
C LEU A 257 -12.51 11.62 4.32
N PRO A 258 -13.16 12.42 3.45
CA PRO A 258 -14.58 12.25 3.19
C PRO A 258 -14.91 10.85 2.62
N ASN A 259 -13.92 10.25 1.97
CA ASN A 259 -14.03 8.99 1.26
C ASN A 259 -13.72 7.76 2.13
N LEU A 260 -12.95 7.93 3.20
CA LEU A 260 -12.60 6.85 4.14
C LEU A 260 -13.60 6.71 5.31
N TYR A 261 -14.67 7.49 5.31
CA TYR A 261 -15.66 7.38 6.36
C TYR A 261 -16.56 6.16 6.16
N TRP A 262 -16.79 5.37 7.21
CA TRP A 262 -17.62 4.16 7.11
C TRP A 262 -18.81 4.13 8.08
N HIS A 263 -18.89 4.95 9.12
CA HIS A 263 -20.09 4.98 9.96
C HIS A 263 -21.26 5.66 9.23
N SER A 264 -22.51 5.26 9.49
CA SER A 264 -23.70 5.91 8.91
C SER A 264 -24.11 7.19 9.65
N ASP A 265 -23.78 7.30 10.94
CA ASP A 265 -24.13 8.44 11.80
C ASP A 265 -23.12 9.59 11.66
N ALA A 266 -23.53 10.70 11.04
CA ALA A 266 -22.67 11.87 10.83
C ALA A 266 -22.05 12.45 12.11
N SER A 267 -22.62 12.23 13.30
CA SER A 267 -22.09 12.75 14.57
C SER A 267 -20.80 12.06 15.02
N GLN A 268 -20.61 10.78 14.67
CA GLN A 268 -19.38 10.02 14.95
C GLN A 268 -18.27 10.28 13.90
N SER A 269 -18.62 10.95 12.80
CA SER A 269 -17.74 11.17 11.65
C SER A 269 -16.54 12.05 11.93
N GLY A 270 -16.73 13.12 12.70
CA GLY A 270 -15.69 14.11 12.93
C GLY A 270 -14.50 13.56 13.71
N ASN A 271 -14.76 12.76 14.75
CA ASN A 271 -13.71 12.23 15.62
C ASN A 271 -12.90 11.12 14.93
N PHE A 272 -13.58 10.19 14.26
CA PHE A 272 -12.91 9.07 13.59
C PHE A 272 -12.11 9.50 12.35
N SER A 273 -12.65 10.45 11.57
CA SER A 273 -11.94 11.04 10.43
C SER A 273 -10.65 11.73 10.87
N LYS A 274 -10.72 12.55 11.93
CA LYS A 274 -9.57 13.22 12.52
C LYS A 274 -8.54 12.23 13.08
N GLU A 275 -9.01 11.11 13.65
CA GLU A 275 -8.13 10.04 14.12
C GLU A 275 -7.35 9.41 12.96
N LEU A 276 -8.03 8.99 11.89
CA LEU A 276 -7.38 8.34 10.75
C LEU A 276 -6.36 9.23 10.04
N SER A 277 -6.64 10.52 9.88
CA SER A 277 -5.64 11.43 9.34
C SER A 277 -4.46 11.64 10.27
N THR A 278 -4.71 11.75 11.58
CA THR A 278 -3.65 11.87 12.57
C THR A 278 -2.74 10.64 12.51
N ILE A 279 -3.32 9.45 12.44
CA ILE A 279 -2.58 8.18 12.33
C ILE A 279 -1.77 8.11 11.03
N ALA A 280 -2.39 8.42 9.89
CA ALA A 280 -1.71 8.42 8.61
C ALA A 280 -0.57 9.43 8.58
N ASN A 281 -0.79 10.65 9.10
CA ASN A 281 0.24 11.67 9.22
C ASN A 281 1.35 11.21 10.15
N LEU A 282 1.07 10.75 11.38
CA LEU A 282 2.10 10.28 12.31
C LEU A 282 2.99 9.19 11.70
N TYR A 283 2.39 8.25 10.98
CA TYR A 283 3.14 7.21 10.29
C TYR A 283 3.98 7.76 9.13
N LEU A 284 3.39 8.62 8.29
CA LEU A 284 4.11 9.28 7.18
C LEU A 284 5.22 10.22 7.70
N GLU A 285 5.01 10.95 8.78
CA GLU A 285 6.01 11.82 9.38
C GLU A 285 7.18 11.01 9.94
N LYS A 286 6.88 9.96 10.72
CA LYS A 286 7.88 9.04 11.27
C LYS A 286 8.72 8.41 10.16
N GLU A 287 8.08 7.95 9.09
CA GLU A 287 8.74 7.08 8.12
C GLU A 287 9.17 7.76 6.82
N LEU A 288 8.37 8.68 6.26
CA LEU A 288 8.66 9.40 5.02
C LEU A 288 9.53 10.62 5.30
N TYR A 289 9.05 11.51 6.18
CA TYR A 289 9.70 12.80 6.38
C TYR A 289 11.05 12.66 7.08
N SER A 290 11.16 11.73 8.03
CA SER A 290 12.45 11.35 8.60
C SER A 290 13.45 10.91 7.53
N LYS A 291 13.05 10.01 6.61
CA LYS A 291 13.93 9.50 5.52
C LYS A 291 14.28 10.57 4.50
N LEU A 292 13.37 11.50 4.23
CA LEU A 292 13.59 12.60 3.28
C LEU A 292 14.26 13.83 3.93
N GLY A 293 14.56 13.78 5.23
CA GLY A 293 15.10 14.92 5.98
C GLY A 293 14.17 16.14 5.94
N ILE A 294 12.85 15.93 5.98
CA ILE A 294 11.83 16.96 6.06
C ILE A 294 11.51 17.17 7.54
N LYS A 295 11.75 18.38 8.06
CA LYS A 295 11.30 18.75 9.42
C LYS A 295 9.86 19.23 9.33
N VAL A 296 8.96 18.53 9.99
CA VAL A 296 7.58 19.01 10.20
C VAL A 296 7.62 20.08 11.28
N LYS A 297 6.94 21.20 11.03
CA LYS A 297 6.77 22.28 12.01
C LYS A 297 5.50 22.06 12.82
#